data_AF-A0A524DGA0-F1
#
_entry.id   AF-A0A524DGA0-F1
#
_cell.length_a   1.000
_cell.length_b   1.000
_cell.length_c   1.000
_cell.angle_alpha   90.00
_cell.angle_beta   90.00
_cell.angle_gamma   90.00
#
_symmetry.space_group_name_H-M   'P 1'
#
loop_
_entity.id
_entity.type
_entity.pdbx_description
1 polymer ?
#
loop_
_entity_poly.entity_id
_entity_poly.type
_entity_poly.pdbx_seq_one_letter_code
_entity_poly.pdbx_strand_id
1 'polypeptide(L)'
;MRFENKKKKTQFIHYLIFIILIINLGLFYSYFQFNTKKERDFGNNSLKISAIQGYLNLTNGEEIDGKLFRHNSTILIKGELTHPDPIKQNDLKNREVSIYVDGQLTPFKNNSDDKAEFFIEYTISLDLDVETQHLIQANITEDIGGDIILLNNYSIDVNASSYFDVSTPLRPYIPGEDYNLNGFIRYDSINGTPISNELINYNWYNSTYSWTTNSFLSGVDGSLQNIQIPLDLYSTTINLNLTFPEIPNEVEFSEYNILNIEIFRNISCTWNILNETSEGEDYTIRGQIWEKGNPSRKIYNRQVNLYYEGEGLIGSATTDANGNFSFIYSIPSGTGNRTIRIQLVNTAGLFLTNQTQILITAGVPILPPGFNIRPFQWFFIIGLPIIIGIIAALGIYGYFYYKKEISASRLVNIPLEGKIRNLKILKDSGRIEEALSYLFNAIYVELVGAKYGRKRKFNETIRDFAIISVQDFKLDPAKIYPFIQKIEQIIYAQPFKVTEEEFYKTIELFSPVYYQLTGYNFILNF
;
A
#
# COMPACT_ATOMS: atom_id res chain seq x y z
N MET A 1 -0.77 -22.48 8.98
CA MET A 1 -1.23 -21.25 9.66
C MET A 1 -1.42 -20.03 8.74
N ARG A 2 -1.58 -20.17 7.40
CA ARG A 2 -1.68 -19.03 6.46
C ARG A 2 -3.02 -18.90 5.71
N PHE A 3 -3.99 -19.76 6.00
CA PHE A 3 -5.28 -19.81 5.30
C PHE A 3 -6.49 -19.26 6.10
N GLU A 4 -6.37 -19.04 7.41
CA GLU A 4 -7.49 -18.53 8.22
C GLU A 4 -7.69 -17.01 8.18
N ASN A 5 -6.68 -16.24 7.76
CA ASN A 5 -6.77 -14.77 7.77
C ASN A 5 -7.55 -14.17 6.58
N LYS A 6 -7.73 -14.92 5.49
CA LYS A 6 -8.51 -14.43 4.33
C LYS A 6 -10.01 -14.36 4.64
N LYS A 7 -10.54 -15.33 5.40
CA LYS A 7 -11.98 -15.45 5.69
C LYS A 7 -12.50 -14.33 6.60
N LYS A 8 -11.68 -13.87 7.56
CA LYS A 8 -12.00 -12.73 8.44
C LYS A 8 -12.04 -11.39 7.68
N LYS A 9 -11.17 -11.21 6.69
CA LYS A 9 -11.12 -9.97 5.89
C LYS A 9 -12.35 -9.81 5.00
N THR A 10 -12.87 -10.90 4.44
CA THR A 10 -14.12 -10.87 3.65
C THR A 10 -15.33 -10.61 4.53
N GLN A 11 -15.42 -11.18 5.73
CA GLN A 11 -16.52 -10.92 6.66
C GLN A 11 -16.56 -9.46 7.12
N PHE A 12 -15.41 -8.83 7.34
CA PHE A 12 -15.33 -7.41 7.71
C PHE A 12 -15.85 -6.49 6.59
N ILE A 13 -15.54 -6.78 5.32
CA ILE A 13 -16.03 -6.00 4.18
C ILE A 13 -17.56 -6.08 4.06
N HIS A 14 -18.15 -7.27 4.27
CA HIS A 14 -19.61 -7.41 4.23
C HIS A 14 -20.29 -6.65 5.37
N TYR A 15 -19.68 -6.64 6.56
CA TYR A 15 -20.18 -5.86 7.70
C TYR A 15 -20.12 -4.35 7.44
N LEU A 16 -19.04 -3.88 6.82
CA LEU A 16 -18.88 -2.47 6.47
C LEU A 16 -19.91 -2.01 5.42
N ILE A 17 -20.13 -2.83 4.37
CA ILE A 17 -21.16 -2.56 3.35
C ILE A 17 -22.55 -2.53 3.97
N PHE A 18 -22.85 -3.45 4.90
CA PHE A 18 -24.13 -3.50 5.60
C PHE A 18 -24.38 -2.25 6.48
N ILE A 19 -23.35 -1.76 7.17
CA ILE A 19 -23.43 -0.52 7.96
C ILE A 19 -23.67 0.69 7.05
N ILE A 20 -22.97 0.80 5.92
CA ILE A 20 -23.17 1.88 4.94
C ILE A 20 -24.60 1.83 4.38
N LEU A 21 -25.15 0.64 4.14
CA LEU A 21 -26.53 0.48 3.66
C LEU A 21 -27.55 0.97 4.70
N ILE A 22 -27.35 0.64 5.99
CA ILE A 22 -28.24 1.08 7.08
C ILE A 22 -28.20 2.61 7.25
N ILE A 23 -27.00 3.22 7.17
CA ILE A 23 -26.86 4.68 7.29
C ILE A 23 -27.59 5.38 6.14
N ASN A 24 -27.43 4.89 4.90
CA ASN A 24 -28.14 5.45 3.75
C ASN A 24 -29.67 5.24 3.85
N LEU A 25 -30.13 4.10 4.36
CA LEU A 25 -31.56 3.87 4.59
C LEU A 25 -32.14 4.83 5.65
N GLY A 26 -31.37 5.14 6.70
CA GLY A 26 -31.75 6.10 7.74
C GLY A 26 -31.82 7.53 7.22
N LEU A 27 -30.88 7.95 6.37
CA LEU A 27 -30.92 9.25 5.69
C LEU A 27 -32.09 9.34 4.71
N PHE A 28 -32.37 8.27 3.95
CA PHE A 28 -33.51 8.22 3.04
C PHE A 28 -34.86 8.27 3.79
N TYR A 29 -34.98 7.57 4.92
CA TYR A 29 -36.17 7.62 5.78
C TYR A 29 -36.37 9.00 6.41
N SER A 30 -35.28 9.67 6.82
CA SER A 30 -35.31 11.03 7.37
C SER A 30 -35.72 12.06 6.31
N TYR A 31 -35.24 11.91 5.07
CA TYR A 31 -35.64 12.73 3.92
C TYR A 31 -37.13 12.55 3.59
N PHE A 32 -37.64 11.31 3.65
CA PHE A 32 -39.05 11.02 3.38
C PHE A 32 -39.99 11.53 4.50
N GLN A 33 -39.56 11.47 5.77
CA GLN A 33 -40.28 12.06 6.91
C GLN A 33 -40.33 13.60 6.83
N PHE A 34 -39.29 14.24 6.30
CA PHE A 34 -39.30 15.71 6.13
C PHE A 34 -40.27 16.17 5.04
N ASN A 35 -40.41 15.39 3.95
CA ASN A 35 -41.34 15.72 2.86
C ASN A 35 -42.79 15.29 3.11
N THR A 36 -43.06 14.41 4.08
CA THR A 36 -44.43 13.97 4.40
C THR A 36 -45.10 14.75 5.53
N LYS A 37 -44.41 15.74 6.11
CA LYS A 37 -44.94 16.59 7.19
C LYS A 37 -45.33 18.02 6.78
N LYS A 38 -45.48 18.27 5.47
CA LYS A 38 -45.91 19.57 4.94
C LYS A 38 -47.34 19.61 4.40
N GLU A 39 -48.15 18.57 4.65
CA GLU A 39 -49.58 18.61 4.34
C GLU A 39 -50.42 18.09 5.51
N ARG A 40 -51.45 18.88 5.83
CA ARG A 40 -52.57 18.65 6.75
C ARG A 40 -52.34 19.06 8.21
N ASP A 41 -52.14 20.36 8.40
CA ASP A 41 -52.96 21.10 9.36
C ASP A 41 -54.01 21.92 8.58
N PHE A 42 -54.98 21.23 7.97
CA PHE A 42 -56.27 21.87 7.67
C PHE A 42 -57.10 21.79 8.95
N GLY A 43 -56.70 22.63 9.90
CA GLY A 43 -57.58 23.09 10.95
C GLY A 43 -58.84 23.63 10.30
N ASN A 44 -59.97 23.26 10.89
CA ASN A 44 -61.34 23.54 10.48
C ASN A 44 -61.61 25.05 10.40
N ASN A 45 -61.09 25.72 9.37
CA ASN A 45 -61.48 27.07 9.00
C ASN A 45 -62.78 26.95 8.23
N SER A 46 -63.86 27.42 8.84
CA SER A 46 -65.07 27.85 8.13
C SER A 46 -64.68 28.44 6.78
N LEU A 47 -65.36 28.03 5.71
CA LEU A 47 -65.30 28.68 4.39
C LEU A 47 -65.46 30.20 4.56
N LYS A 48 -64.36 30.91 4.79
CA LYS A 48 -64.25 32.33 4.53
C LYS A 48 -64.24 32.37 3.02
N ILE A 49 -65.40 32.66 2.43
CA ILE A 49 -65.45 33.25 1.10
C ILE A 49 -64.57 34.49 1.24
N SER A 50 -63.31 34.41 0.82
CA SER A 50 -62.38 35.51 0.91
C SER A 50 -62.99 36.62 0.05
N ALA A 51 -63.47 37.66 0.71
CA ALA A 51 -63.90 38.85 -0.01
C ALA A 51 -62.65 39.40 -0.71
N ILE A 52 -62.75 39.63 -2.02
CA ILE A 52 -61.72 40.33 -2.77
C ILE A 52 -61.61 41.73 -2.16
N GLN A 53 -60.46 42.03 -1.55
CA GLN A 53 -60.21 43.32 -0.88
C GLN A 53 -59.64 44.36 -1.85
N GLY A 54 -59.07 43.94 -2.97
CA GLY A 54 -58.42 44.85 -3.90
C GLY A 54 -57.90 44.16 -5.15
N TYR A 55 -57.58 44.99 -6.13
CA TYR A 55 -56.83 44.66 -7.32
C TYR A 55 -55.47 45.36 -7.25
N LEU A 56 -54.40 44.66 -7.61
CA LEU A 56 -53.07 45.23 -7.75
C LEU A 56 -52.71 45.27 -9.23
N ASN A 57 -52.35 46.45 -9.72
CA ASN A 57 -51.98 46.68 -11.11
C ASN A 57 -50.60 47.33 -11.20
N LEU A 58 -49.70 46.78 -12.00
CA LEU A 58 -48.42 47.40 -12.32
C LEU A 58 -48.60 48.33 -13.53
N THR A 59 -48.19 49.59 -13.44
CA THR A 59 -48.63 50.66 -14.36
C THR A 59 -47.60 51.14 -15.37
N ASN A 60 -46.32 50.77 -15.25
CA ASN A 60 -45.25 51.17 -16.17
C ASN A 60 -44.70 50.04 -17.06
N GLY A 61 -45.60 49.19 -17.59
CA GLY A 61 -45.22 48.03 -18.40
C GLY A 61 -44.43 48.38 -19.66
N GLU A 62 -44.70 49.53 -20.30
CA GLU A 62 -43.95 49.97 -21.49
C GLU A 62 -42.44 50.19 -21.22
N GLU A 63 -42.08 50.50 -19.97
CA GLU A 63 -40.70 50.73 -19.52
C GLU A 63 -39.99 49.43 -19.12
N ILE A 64 -40.72 48.37 -18.76
CA ILE A 64 -40.18 47.18 -18.08
C ILE A 64 -40.50 45.86 -18.80
N ASP A 65 -41.75 45.64 -19.19
CA ASP A 65 -42.20 44.33 -19.66
C ASP A 65 -41.54 43.92 -20.99
N GLY A 66 -40.94 42.73 -21.00
CA GLY A 66 -40.15 42.19 -22.10
C GLY A 66 -38.88 42.99 -22.41
N LYS A 67 -38.34 43.76 -21.46
CA LYS A 67 -37.10 44.52 -21.62
C LYS A 67 -35.90 43.79 -21.02
N LEU A 68 -34.74 44.08 -21.59
CA LEU A 68 -33.45 43.60 -21.12
C LEU A 68 -32.86 44.56 -20.09
N PHE A 69 -32.46 44.03 -18.94
CA PHE A 69 -31.80 44.79 -17.88
C PHE A 69 -30.49 44.14 -17.46
N ARG A 70 -29.53 44.97 -17.04
CA ARG A 70 -28.23 44.49 -16.58
C ARG A 70 -28.28 44.06 -15.13
N HIS A 71 -27.58 42.99 -14.79
CA HIS A 71 -27.21 42.68 -13.42
C HIS A 71 -26.72 43.93 -12.67
N ASN A 72 -27.18 44.09 -11.42
CA ASN A 72 -26.90 45.23 -10.56
C ASN A 72 -27.41 46.61 -11.07
N SER A 73 -28.16 46.65 -12.17
CA SER A 73 -28.93 47.85 -12.54
C SER A 73 -30.18 47.96 -11.66
N THR A 74 -30.65 49.19 -11.44
CA THR A 74 -31.88 49.43 -10.67
C THR A 74 -32.99 49.88 -11.61
N ILE A 75 -34.13 49.22 -11.51
CA ILE A 75 -35.36 49.56 -12.23
C ILE A 75 -36.41 50.08 -11.25
N LEU A 76 -37.27 50.97 -11.73
CA LEU A 76 -38.33 51.58 -10.92
C LEU A 76 -39.66 50.93 -11.27
N ILE A 77 -40.22 50.11 -10.38
CA ILE A 77 -41.50 49.42 -10.60
C ILE A 77 -42.62 50.27 -10.00
N LYS A 78 -43.61 50.62 -10.82
CA LYS A 78 -44.76 51.45 -10.42
C LYS A 78 -46.03 50.61 -10.44
N GLY A 79 -46.91 50.85 -9.49
CA GLY A 79 -48.24 50.23 -9.50
C GLY A 79 -49.26 50.97 -8.67
N GLU A 80 -50.48 50.48 -8.70
CA GLU A 80 -51.63 51.03 -8.02
C GLU A 80 -52.46 49.90 -7.39
N LEU A 81 -53.07 50.20 -6.25
CA LEU A 81 -54.05 49.35 -5.59
C LEU A 81 -55.45 49.94 -5.81
N THR A 82 -56.39 49.13 -6.30
CA THR A 82 -57.78 49.56 -6.56
C THR A 82 -58.75 48.72 -5.76
N HIS A 83 -59.63 49.35 -4.99
CA HIS A 83 -60.69 48.66 -4.26
C HIS A 83 -61.92 48.47 -5.20
N PRO A 84 -62.57 47.28 -5.23
CA PRO A 84 -63.75 47.04 -6.06
C PRO A 84 -64.91 48.02 -5.81
N ASP A 85 -65.04 48.46 -4.56
CA ASP A 85 -65.92 49.55 -4.11
C ASP A 85 -65.12 50.86 -3.96
N PRO A 86 -65.37 51.89 -4.80
CA PRO A 86 -64.65 53.18 -4.75
C PRO A 86 -64.72 53.90 -3.40
N ILE A 87 -65.77 53.65 -2.59
CA ILE A 87 -65.93 54.30 -1.28
C ILE A 87 -64.85 53.81 -0.30
N LYS A 88 -64.35 52.59 -0.49
CA LYS A 88 -63.34 51.95 0.35
C LYS A 88 -61.91 52.07 -0.20
N GLN A 89 -61.69 52.87 -1.24
CA GLN A 89 -60.35 53.10 -1.80
C GLN A 89 -59.33 53.58 -0.75
N ASN A 90 -59.79 54.31 0.27
CA ASN A 90 -58.95 54.77 1.37
C ASN A 90 -58.37 53.63 2.23
N ASP A 91 -59.00 52.44 2.23
CA ASP A 91 -58.56 51.28 3.02
C ASP A 91 -57.27 50.65 2.45
N LEU A 92 -56.93 50.97 1.20
CA LEU A 92 -55.74 50.48 0.49
C LEU A 92 -54.54 51.45 0.53
N LYS A 93 -54.65 52.60 1.21
CA LYS A 93 -53.56 53.56 1.37
C LYS A 93 -52.56 53.10 2.43
N ASN A 94 -51.30 53.53 2.29
CA ASN A 94 -50.21 53.19 3.20
C ASN A 94 -50.01 51.68 3.40
N ARG A 95 -50.39 50.87 2.42
CA ARG A 95 -50.24 49.41 2.45
C ARG A 95 -48.86 49.00 1.99
N GLU A 96 -48.27 48.03 2.67
CA GLU A 96 -46.94 47.52 2.33
C GLU A 96 -47.04 46.59 1.12
N VAL A 97 -46.44 47.03 0.01
CA VAL A 97 -46.34 46.25 -1.22
C VAL A 97 -44.92 45.75 -1.35
N SER A 98 -44.77 44.45 -1.61
CA SER A 98 -43.48 43.80 -1.87
C SER A 98 -43.46 43.16 -3.24
N ILE A 99 -42.25 42.98 -3.78
CA ILE A 99 -42.04 42.35 -5.09
C ILE A 99 -41.62 40.91 -4.91
N TYR A 100 -42.12 40.07 -5.81
CA TYR A 100 -41.73 38.68 -5.98
C TYR A 100 -41.07 38.55 -7.35
N VAL A 101 -39.91 37.90 -7.39
CA VAL A 101 -39.23 37.54 -8.64
C VAL A 101 -39.18 36.02 -8.72
N ASP A 102 -39.75 35.46 -9.78
CA ASP A 102 -39.97 34.01 -9.95
C ASP A 102 -40.64 33.34 -8.74
N GLY A 103 -41.58 34.07 -8.13
CA GLY A 103 -42.30 33.63 -6.94
C GLY A 103 -41.51 33.72 -5.62
N GLN A 104 -40.27 34.21 -5.64
CA GLN A 104 -39.48 34.48 -4.43
C GLN A 104 -39.67 35.92 -3.95
N LEU A 105 -40.05 36.07 -2.68
CA LEU A 105 -40.19 37.38 -2.04
C LEU A 105 -38.83 38.07 -1.97
N THR A 106 -38.75 39.27 -2.52
CA THR A 106 -37.56 40.12 -2.46
C THR A 106 -37.57 40.99 -1.18
N PRO A 107 -36.40 41.49 -0.73
CA PRO A 107 -36.36 42.44 0.40
C PRO A 107 -36.90 43.83 0.05
N PHE A 108 -37.19 44.10 -1.22
CA PHE A 108 -37.64 45.40 -1.71
C PHE A 108 -39.14 45.57 -1.49
N LYS A 109 -39.49 46.59 -0.72
CA LYS A 109 -40.86 46.92 -0.36
C LYS A 109 -41.03 48.41 -0.19
N ASN A 110 -42.24 48.90 -0.47
CA ASN A 110 -42.61 50.27 -0.19
C ASN A 110 -44.09 50.34 0.19
N ASN A 111 -44.46 51.42 0.86
CA ASN A 111 -45.86 51.69 1.17
C ASN A 111 -46.50 52.43 0.01
N SER A 112 -47.73 52.06 -0.32
CA SER A 112 -48.55 52.83 -1.24
C SER A 112 -48.84 54.22 -0.65
N ASP A 113 -48.87 55.26 -1.46
CA ASP A 113 -49.09 56.64 -1.03
C ASP A 113 -50.57 56.95 -0.71
N ASP A 114 -50.88 58.24 -0.56
CA ASP A 114 -52.23 58.74 -0.30
C ASP A 114 -53.22 58.56 -1.47
N LYS A 115 -52.76 58.07 -2.62
CA LYS A 115 -53.58 57.67 -3.76
C LYS A 115 -53.62 56.15 -3.95
N ALA A 116 -52.97 55.40 -3.05
CA ALA A 116 -52.74 53.98 -3.17
C ALA A 116 -51.85 53.60 -4.38
N GLU A 117 -51.00 54.53 -4.83
CA GLU A 117 -49.94 54.29 -5.82
C GLU A 117 -48.65 53.91 -5.09
N PHE A 118 -47.83 53.02 -5.65
CA PHE A 118 -46.55 52.64 -5.06
C PHE A 118 -45.44 52.66 -6.11
N PHE A 119 -44.21 52.85 -5.62
CA PHE A 119 -42.98 52.80 -6.41
C PHE A 119 -41.93 52.00 -5.65
N ILE A 120 -41.30 51.03 -6.29
CA ILE A 120 -40.28 50.18 -5.69
C ILE A 120 -39.06 50.22 -6.59
N GLU A 121 -37.93 50.67 -6.02
CA GLU A 121 -36.62 50.58 -6.67
C GLU A 121 -36.10 49.15 -6.48
N TYR A 122 -36.09 48.37 -7.57
CA TYR A 122 -35.62 47.00 -7.57
C TYR A 122 -34.26 46.91 -8.26
N THR A 123 -33.24 46.47 -7.55
CA THR A 123 -31.93 46.16 -8.14
C THR A 123 -31.93 44.73 -8.66
N ILE A 124 -31.65 44.54 -9.95
CA ILE A 124 -31.57 43.22 -10.59
C ILE A 124 -30.48 42.40 -9.86
N SER A 125 -30.90 41.29 -9.24
CA SER A 125 -29.99 40.42 -8.49
C SER A 125 -28.94 39.78 -9.41
N LEU A 126 -27.74 39.55 -8.87
CA LEU A 126 -26.68 38.79 -9.54
C LEU A 126 -26.97 37.28 -9.60
N ASP A 127 -27.98 36.82 -8.84
CA ASP A 127 -28.41 35.42 -8.79
C ASP A 127 -29.44 35.08 -9.87
N LEU A 128 -29.93 36.09 -10.61
CA LEU A 128 -30.82 35.85 -11.75
C LEU A 128 -30.01 35.23 -12.90
N ASP A 129 -30.69 34.37 -13.65
CA ASP A 129 -30.08 33.58 -14.71
C ASP A 129 -30.21 34.34 -16.02
N VAL A 130 -29.12 34.48 -16.76
CA VAL A 130 -29.14 35.23 -18.03
C VAL A 130 -29.77 34.44 -19.17
N GLU A 131 -29.96 33.12 -19.01
CA GLU A 131 -30.52 32.24 -20.05
C GLU A 131 -32.06 32.22 -20.04
N THR A 132 -32.70 32.73 -18.97
CA THR A 132 -34.14 32.63 -18.79
C THR A 132 -34.79 33.99 -18.53
N GLN A 133 -36.05 34.09 -18.98
CA GLN A 133 -36.87 35.25 -18.69
C GLN A 133 -37.44 35.15 -17.27
N HIS A 134 -37.38 36.25 -16.52
CA HIS A 134 -37.80 36.33 -15.14
C HIS A 134 -39.13 37.04 -14.96
N LEU A 135 -39.97 36.50 -14.08
CA LEU A 135 -41.30 37.03 -13.80
C LEU A 135 -41.28 37.93 -12.56
N ILE A 136 -41.69 39.18 -12.73
CA ILE A 136 -41.89 40.15 -11.65
C ILE A 136 -43.37 40.25 -11.32
N GLN A 137 -43.68 40.03 -10.05
CA GLN A 137 -45.02 40.15 -9.49
C GLN A 137 -44.97 41.06 -8.26
N ALA A 138 -46.09 41.69 -7.92
CA ALA A 138 -46.22 42.42 -6.66
C ALA A 138 -47.36 41.83 -5.83
N ASN A 139 -47.22 41.90 -4.51
CA ASN A 139 -48.27 41.48 -3.58
C ASN A 139 -48.21 42.30 -2.29
N ILE A 140 -49.32 42.34 -1.58
CA ILE A 140 -49.41 42.91 -0.24
C ILE A 140 -48.95 41.84 0.76
N THR A 141 -47.98 42.17 1.62
CA THR A 141 -47.39 41.22 2.59
C THR A 141 -48.11 41.20 3.94
N GLU A 142 -48.90 42.22 4.24
CA GLU A 142 -49.72 42.30 5.46
C GLU A 142 -51.05 41.54 5.33
N ASP A 143 -51.57 41.04 6.45
CA ASP A 143 -52.91 40.44 6.50
C ASP A 143 -53.98 41.54 6.46
N ILE A 144 -54.64 41.65 5.31
CA ILE A 144 -55.73 42.61 5.07
C ILE A 144 -57.12 41.98 5.23
N GLY A 145 -57.22 40.74 5.71
CA GLY A 145 -58.51 40.07 5.94
C GLY A 145 -59.25 39.61 4.68
N GLY A 146 -58.55 39.47 3.55
CA GLY A 146 -59.06 38.89 2.31
C GLY A 146 -58.00 38.90 1.20
N ASP A 147 -58.41 38.60 -0.03
CA ASP A 147 -57.48 38.37 -1.15
C ASP A 147 -57.26 39.65 -1.99
N ILE A 148 -56.02 39.85 -2.43
CA ILE A 148 -55.68 40.79 -3.50
C ILE A 148 -55.54 40.03 -4.81
N ILE A 149 -56.21 40.50 -5.86
CA ILE A 149 -56.05 39.94 -7.21
C ILE A 149 -55.00 40.75 -7.96
N LEU A 150 -53.90 40.10 -8.33
CA LEU A 150 -52.90 40.65 -9.24
C LEU A 150 -53.47 40.69 -10.67
N LEU A 151 -53.52 41.86 -11.29
CA LEU A 151 -54.09 42.04 -12.64
C LEU A 151 -53.07 41.77 -13.75
N ASN A 152 -51.80 42.06 -13.50
CA ASN A 152 -50.72 41.85 -14.46
C ASN A 152 -49.39 41.57 -13.75
N ASN A 153 -48.43 41.11 -14.53
CA ASN A 153 -47.05 40.86 -14.14
C ASN A 153 -46.14 41.43 -15.21
N TYR A 154 -44.86 41.61 -14.88
CA TYR A 154 -43.84 41.93 -15.88
C TYR A 154 -42.94 40.74 -16.10
N SER A 155 -42.48 40.62 -17.33
CA SER A 155 -41.38 39.75 -17.71
C SER A 155 -40.15 40.61 -17.97
N ILE A 156 -38.97 40.18 -17.50
CA ILE A 156 -37.71 40.83 -17.84
C ILE A 156 -36.70 39.80 -18.30
N ASP A 157 -35.87 40.19 -19.25
CA ASP A 157 -34.66 39.45 -19.61
C ASP A 157 -33.48 40.11 -18.91
N VAL A 158 -32.44 39.34 -18.63
CA VAL A 158 -31.29 39.83 -17.85
C VAL A 158 -29.98 39.57 -18.60
N ASN A 159 -29.10 40.57 -18.65
CA ASN A 159 -27.74 40.40 -19.15
C ASN A 159 -26.68 40.66 -18.08
N ALA A 160 -25.52 40.03 -18.29
CA ALA A 160 -24.37 40.10 -17.41
C ALA A 160 -23.10 40.49 -18.17
N SER A 161 -22.09 40.91 -17.43
CA SER A 161 -20.71 40.97 -17.93
C SER A 161 -20.00 39.64 -17.67
N SER A 162 -19.03 39.29 -18.53
CA SER A 162 -18.13 38.16 -18.25
C SER A 162 -16.89 38.64 -17.48
N TYR A 163 -16.40 37.79 -16.57
CA TYR A 163 -15.26 38.05 -15.70
C TYR A 163 -14.26 36.89 -15.77
N PHE A 164 -13.03 37.20 -16.19
CA PHE A 164 -11.90 36.28 -16.19
C PHE A 164 -11.15 36.35 -14.86
N ASP A 165 -11.18 35.26 -14.09
CA ASP A 165 -10.33 35.06 -12.92
C ASP A 165 -9.16 34.15 -13.30
N VAL A 166 -8.06 34.73 -13.77
CA VAL A 166 -6.91 33.98 -14.28
C VAL A 166 -5.66 34.35 -13.49
N SER A 167 -4.98 33.34 -12.95
CA SER A 167 -3.73 33.55 -12.24
C SER A 167 -2.56 33.63 -13.22
N THR A 168 -1.66 34.60 -13.01
CA THR A 168 -0.44 34.70 -13.82
C THR A 168 0.62 33.74 -13.26
N PRO A 169 1.07 32.72 -14.01
CA PRO A 169 2.07 31.78 -13.53
C PRO A 169 3.42 32.48 -13.34
N LEU A 170 4.01 32.32 -12.16
CA LEU A 170 5.32 32.87 -11.80
C LEU A 170 6.43 31.89 -12.19
N ARG A 171 6.60 31.61 -13.49
CA ARG A 171 7.73 30.83 -14.00
C ARG A 171 7.99 31.11 -15.49
N PRO A 172 9.23 30.94 -15.96
CA PRO A 172 9.52 30.98 -17.39
C PRO A 172 9.13 29.66 -18.07
N TYR A 173 8.80 29.73 -19.36
CA TYR A 173 8.32 28.62 -20.18
C TYR A 173 9.20 28.40 -21.41
N ILE A 174 9.00 27.27 -22.08
CA ILE A 174 9.63 26.99 -23.38
C ILE A 174 8.57 26.91 -24.49
N PRO A 175 8.94 27.21 -25.75
CA PRO A 175 8.03 27.02 -26.88
C PRO A 175 7.48 25.59 -26.95
N GLY A 176 6.18 25.45 -27.23
CA GLY A 176 5.48 24.18 -27.28
C GLY A 176 4.98 23.63 -25.94
N GLU A 177 5.32 24.27 -24.82
CA GLU A 177 4.86 23.83 -23.50
C GLU A 177 3.39 24.21 -23.25
N ASP A 178 2.70 23.42 -22.43
CA ASP A 178 1.36 23.75 -21.96
C ASP A 178 1.43 24.87 -20.93
N TYR A 179 0.68 25.92 -21.21
CA TYR A 179 0.41 27.02 -20.34
C TYR A 179 -0.88 26.76 -19.57
N ASN A 180 -0.74 26.49 -18.28
CA ASN A 180 -1.86 26.34 -17.37
C ASN A 180 -2.40 27.73 -16.98
N LEU A 181 -3.60 28.05 -17.43
CA LEU A 181 -4.29 29.30 -17.10
C LEU A 181 -4.72 29.35 -15.63
N ASN A 182 -5.01 28.17 -15.04
CA ASN A 182 -5.43 28.01 -13.65
C ASN A 182 -6.40 29.14 -13.21
N GLY A 183 -7.60 29.09 -13.78
CA GLY A 183 -8.58 30.16 -13.67
C GLY A 183 -9.98 29.75 -14.11
N PHE A 184 -10.92 30.67 -13.96
CA PHE A 184 -12.33 30.51 -14.29
C PHE A 184 -12.86 31.69 -15.09
N ILE A 185 -13.96 31.46 -15.81
CA ILE A 185 -14.82 32.52 -16.34
C ILE A 185 -16.18 32.49 -15.62
N ARG A 186 -16.64 33.66 -15.19
CA ARG A 186 -17.86 33.81 -14.38
C ARG A 186 -18.65 35.05 -14.81
N TYR A 187 -19.93 35.10 -14.47
CA TYR A 187 -20.73 36.31 -14.62
C TYR A 187 -20.37 37.36 -13.56
N ASP A 188 -20.14 38.60 -13.99
CA ASP A 188 -19.95 39.85 -13.24
C ASP A 188 -18.79 39.94 -12.25
N SER A 189 -18.43 38.87 -11.55
CA SER A 189 -17.43 38.88 -10.49
C SER A 189 -16.80 37.52 -10.22
N ILE A 190 -15.75 37.52 -9.40
CA ILE A 190 -15.04 36.30 -8.95
C ILE A 190 -15.94 35.29 -8.23
N ASN A 191 -17.04 35.74 -7.60
CA ASN A 191 -17.99 34.88 -6.89
C ASN A 191 -19.24 34.59 -7.72
N GLY A 192 -19.31 35.07 -8.97
CA GLY A 192 -20.49 34.89 -9.81
C GLY A 192 -20.67 33.46 -10.30
N THR A 193 -21.84 33.22 -10.88
CA THR A 193 -22.19 31.94 -11.50
C THR A 193 -21.22 31.61 -12.64
N PRO A 194 -20.78 30.35 -12.80
CA PRO A 194 -19.85 29.99 -13.86
C PRO A 194 -20.46 30.07 -15.26
N ILE A 195 -19.69 30.60 -16.21
CA ILE A 195 -20.05 30.55 -17.64
C ILE A 195 -19.60 29.21 -18.21
N SER A 196 -20.55 28.34 -18.54
CA SER A 196 -20.31 26.89 -18.66
C SER A 196 -20.41 26.40 -20.10
N ASN A 197 -19.41 25.62 -20.55
CA ASN A 197 -19.34 25.07 -21.91
C ASN A 197 -19.34 26.11 -23.04
N GLU A 198 -18.88 27.32 -22.75
CA GLU A 198 -18.87 28.41 -23.72
C GLU A 198 -17.53 28.59 -24.40
N LEU A 199 -17.55 29.13 -25.63
CA LEU A 199 -16.36 29.29 -26.46
C LEU A 199 -15.51 30.48 -25.99
N ILE A 200 -14.27 30.20 -25.61
CA ILE A 200 -13.26 31.21 -25.27
C ILE A 200 -12.21 31.22 -26.36
N ASN A 201 -11.98 32.39 -26.94
CA ASN A 201 -10.92 32.59 -27.92
C ASN A 201 -9.65 33.05 -27.19
N TYR A 202 -8.50 32.70 -27.75
CA TYR A 202 -7.23 33.19 -27.25
C TYR A 202 -6.27 33.48 -28.40
N ASN A 203 -5.40 34.46 -28.18
CA ASN A 203 -4.38 34.86 -29.13
C ASN A 203 -3.03 35.10 -28.44
N TRP A 204 -1.99 34.47 -28.97
CA TRP A 204 -0.61 34.71 -28.56
C TRP A 204 0.02 35.82 -29.40
N TYR A 205 0.58 36.84 -28.76
CA TYR A 205 1.11 38.01 -29.45
C TYR A 205 2.30 38.65 -28.73
N ASN A 206 3.03 39.49 -29.44
CA ASN A 206 3.96 40.46 -28.88
C ASN A 206 3.73 41.82 -29.56
N SER A 207 4.65 42.77 -29.39
CA SER A 207 4.52 44.11 -29.99
C SER A 207 4.55 44.15 -31.51
N THR A 208 5.02 43.10 -32.20
CA THR A 208 5.25 43.12 -33.65
C THR A 208 4.60 41.96 -34.41
N TYR A 209 4.14 40.92 -33.73
CA TYR A 209 3.65 39.69 -34.34
C TYR A 209 2.57 39.00 -33.50
N SER A 210 1.70 38.26 -34.19
CA SER A 210 0.61 37.46 -33.63
C SER A 210 0.75 36.03 -34.15
N TRP A 211 0.98 35.06 -33.26
CA TRP A 211 1.31 33.69 -33.65
C TRP A 211 0.10 32.84 -33.97
N THR A 212 -0.90 32.84 -33.09
CA THR A 212 -1.98 31.87 -33.19
C THR A 212 -3.21 32.41 -32.50
N THR A 213 -4.31 32.42 -33.22
CA THR A 213 -5.66 32.58 -32.67
C THR A 213 -6.34 31.22 -32.70
N ASN A 214 -6.82 30.76 -31.55
CA ASN A 214 -7.54 29.50 -31.42
C ASN A 214 -8.60 29.64 -30.32
N SER A 215 -9.36 28.57 -30.08
CA SER A 215 -10.42 28.59 -29.08
C SER A 215 -10.55 27.26 -28.34
N PHE A 216 -11.16 27.32 -27.16
CA PHE A 216 -11.52 26.16 -26.34
C PHE A 216 -12.84 26.43 -25.62
N LEU A 217 -13.50 25.37 -25.12
CA LEU A 217 -14.72 25.50 -24.32
C LEU A 217 -14.37 25.61 -22.83
N SER A 218 -15.04 26.48 -22.09
CA SER A 218 -14.98 26.49 -20.63
C SER A 218 -15.53 25.19 -20.04
N GLY A 219 -15.07 24.82 -18.85
CA GLY A 219 -15.64 23.70 -18.10
C GLY A 219 -17.06 23.99 -17.61
N VAL A 220 -17.73 22.95 -17.11
CA VAL A 220 -19.08 23.05 -16.49
C VAL A 220 -19.07 23.92 -15.22
N ASP A 221 -17.92 24.10 -14.61
CA ASP A 221 -17.69 24.99 -13.47
C ASP A 221 -17.04 26.32 -13.88
N GLY A 222 -17.02 26.63 -15.18
CA GLY A 222 -16.36 27.79 -15.77
C GLY A 222 -14.84 27.68 -15.84
N SER A 223 -14.22 26.53 -15.52
CA SER A 223 -12.76 26.39 -15.54
C SER A 223 -12.17 26.57 -16.94
N LEU A 224 -10.97 27.15 -16.98
CA LEU A 224 -10.21 27.35 -18.22
C LEU A 224 -9.27 26.17 -18.49
N GLN A 225 -9.16 25.78 -19.76
CA GLN A 225 -8.29 24.68 -20.17
C GLN A 225 -6.83 25.11 -20.29
N ASN A 226 -5.91 24.14 -20.21
CA ASN A 226 -4.52 24.38 -20.57
C ASN A 226 -4.42 24.66 -22.06
N ILE A 227 -3.63 25.66 -22.44
CA ILE A 227 -3.39 26.01 -23.83
C ILE A 227 -1.91 25.87 -24.17
N GLN A 228 -1.59 25.52 -25.41
CA GLN A 228 -0.21 25.31 -25.81
C GLN A 228 0.46 26.63 -26.23
N ILE A 229 1.70 26.85 -25.79
CA ILE A 229 2.56 27.94 -26.26
C ILE A 229 3.03 27.63 -27.70
N PRO A 230 3.01 28.60 -28.63
CA PRO A 230 3.42 28.36 -30.02
C PRO A 230 4.83 27.77 -30.13
N LEU A 231 4.99 26.77 -31.01
CA LEU A 231 6.27 26.05 -31.21
C LEU A 231 7.33 26.89 -31.94
N ASP A 232 6.88 27.76 -32.85
CA ASP A 232 7.70 28.61 -33.71
C ASP A 232 8.06 29.96 -33.06
N LEU A 233 7.63 30.18 -31.82
CA LEU A 233 7.88 31.37 -31.03
C LEU A 233 9.37 31.71 -30.94
N TYR A 234 9.76 32.93 -31.32
CA TYR A 234 11.14 33.43 -31.31
C TYR A 234 11.44 34.57 -30.35
N SER A 235 10.41 35.10 -29.69
CA SER A 235 10.56 36.15 -28.68
C SER A 235 11.00 35.58 -27.34
N THR A 236 11.70 36.39 -26.53
CA THR A 236 12.05 36.07 -25.14
C THR A 236 10.90 36.33 -24.17
N THR A 237 9.88 37.08 -24.61
CA THR A 237 8.64 37.34 -23.89
C THR A 237 7.45 37.23 -24.84
N ILE A 238 6.31 36.82 -24.33
CA ILE A 238 5.05 36.74 -25.08
C ILE A 238 3.89 37.22 -24.22
N ASN A 239 2.83 37.70 -24.87
CA ASN A 239 1.58 38.06 -24.25
C ASN A 239 0.49 37.11 -24.73
N LEU A 240 -0.53 36.95 -23.90
CA LEU A 240 -1.73 36.17 -24.19
C LEU A 240 -2.94 37.06 -24.00
N ASN A 241 -3.76 37.17 -25.04
CA ASN A 241 -5.09 37.77 -24.93
C ASN A 241 -6.13 36.64 -24.90
N LEU A 242 -6.99 36.63 -23.89
CA LEU A 242 -8.19 35.80 -23.83
C LEU A 242 -9.39 36.68 -24.17
N THR A 243 -10.30 36.21 -25.01
CA THR A 243 -11.53 36.93 -25.33
C THR A 243 -12.74 36.03 -25.21
N PHE A 244 -13.77 36.56 -24.58
CA PHE A 244 -15.10 35.97 -24.53
C PHE A 244 -15.99 36.69 -25.53
N PRO A 245 -16.57 35.99 -26.52
CA PRO A 245 -17.44 36.61 -27.51
C PRO A 245 -18.72 37.14 -26.84
N GLU A 246 -19.32 38.16 -27.43
CA GLU A 246 -20.65 38.61 -27.03
C GLU A 246 -21.68 37.50 -27.32
N ILE A 247 -22.51 37.18 -26.33
CA ILE A 247 -23.71 36.37 -26.51
C ILE A 247 -24.90 37.34 -26.53
N PRO A 248 -25.56 37.53 -27.68
CA PRO A 248 -26.59 38.55 -27.84
C PRO A 248 -27.67 38.46 -26.75
N ASN A 249 -27.93 39.58 -26.08
CA ASN A 249 -28.89 39.74 -24.98
C ASN A 249 -28.58 38.97 -23.69
N GLU A 250 -27.47 38.25 -23.59
CA GLU A 250 -27.12 37.46 -22.39
C GLU A 250 -25.82 37.97 -21.76
N VAL A 251 -24.75 38.11 -22.57
CA VAL A 251 -23.41 38.38 -22.07
C VAL A 251 -22.65 39.36 -22.96
N GLU A 252 -22.14 40.43 -22.36
CA GLU A 252 -21.28 41.40 -23.06
C GLU A 252 -19.90 40.78 -23.39
N PHE A 253 -19.29 41.25 -24.51
CA PHE A 253 -17.91 40.92 -24.86
C PHE A 253 -16.94 41.29 -23.72
N SER A 254 -15.96 40.43 -23.46
CA SER A 254 -14.84 40.74 -22.56
C SER A 254 -13.51 40.26 -23.09
N GLU A 255 -12.45 40.90 -22.61
CA GLU A 255 -11.07 40.50 -22.88
C GLU A 255 -10.21 40.55 -21.63
N TYR A 256 -9.20 39.68 -21.58
CA TYR A 256 -8.23 39.61 -20.50
C TYR A 256 -6.82 39.36 -21.03
N ASN A 257 -5.92 40.28 -20.72
CA ASN A 257 -4.54 40.26 -21.23
C ASN A 257 -3.55 39.82 -20.13
N ILE A 258 -2.84 38.73 -20.38
CA ILE A 258 -1.67 38.32 -19.61
C ILE A 258 -0.42 38.77 -20.34
N LEU A 259 0.37 39.62 -19.68
CA LEU A 259 1.53 40.28 -20.29
C LEU A 259 2.85 39.69 -19.79
N ASN A 260 3.88 39.80 -20.62
CA ASN A 260 5.29 39.52 -20.29
C ASN A 260 5.57 38.09 -19.79
N ILE A 261 4.91 37.08 -20.38
CA ILE A 261 5.20 35.68 -20.10
C ILE A 261 6.62 35.39 -20.59
N GLU A 262 7.50 34.98 -19.68
CA GLU A 262 8.92 34.76 -19.97
C GLU A 262 9.14 33.46 -20.73
N ILE A 263 9.94 33.53 -21.80
CA ILE A 263 10.22 32.41 -22.68
C ILE A 263 11.74 32.22 -22.81
N PHE A 264 12.17 30.96 -22.76
CA PHE A 264 13.55 30.55 -23.01
C PHE A 264 13.57 29.30 -23.89
N ARG A 265 14.72 29.03 -24.51
CA ARG A 265 14.86 27.89 -25.46
C ARG A 265 15.82 26.81 -24.99
N ASN A 266 16.78 27.18 -24.17
CA ASN A 266 17.83 26.27 -23.73
C ASN A 266 18.37 26.71 -22.37
N ILE A 267 18.96 25.77 -21.65
CA ILE A 267 19.44 25.99 -20.28
C ILE A 267 20.96 25.88 -20.21
N SER A 268 21.52 26.63 -19.27
CA SER A 268 22.85 26.44 -18.73
C SER A 268 22.76 26.28 -17.22
N CYS A 269 23.73 25.59 -16.62
CA CYS A 269 23.81 25.41 -15.18
C CYS A 269 25.19 25.82 -14.68
N THR A 270 25.22 26.64 -13.64
CA THR A 270 26.42 26.83 -12.83
C THR A 270 26.36 25.84 -11.68
N TRP A 271 27.19 24.81 -11.74
CA TRP A 271 27.26 23.78 -10.70
C TRP A 271 28.03 24.32 -9.50
N ASN A 272 27.44 24.22 -8.31
CA ASN A 272 28.06 24.58 -7.05
C ASN A 272 28.29 23.30 -6.22
N ILE A 273 29.20 22.47 -6.73
CA ILE A 273 29.44 21.13 -6.21
C ILE A 273 30.93 20.95 -5.92
N LEU A 274 31.28 20.05 -4.99
CA LEU A 274 32.67 19.70 -4.74
C LEU A 274 33.19 18.78 -5.87
N ASN A 275 34.36 19.06 -6.43
CA ASN A 275 34.87 18.28 -7.57
C ASN A 275 35.21 16.82 -7.21
N GLU A 276 35.28 16.50 -5.92
CA GLU A 276 35.58 15.17 -5.39
C GLU A 276 34.63 14.79 -4.25
N THR A 277 34.32 13.50 -4.15
CA THR A 277 33.58 12.89 -3.03
C THR A 277 33.94 11.40 -2.94
N SER A 278 33.54 10.74 -1.86
CA SER A 278 33.83 9.33 -1.62
C SER A 278 32.61 8.43 -1.80
N GLU A 279 32.85 7.18 -2.19
CA GLU A 279 31.79 6.16 -2.25
C GLU A 279 31.07 6.01 -0.90
N GLY A 280 29.74 5.91 -0.94
CA GLY A 280 28.90 5.71 0.24
C GLY A 280 28.62 6.98 1.06
N GLU A 281 29.20 8.13 0.69
CA GLU A 281 28.89 9.41 1.33
C GLU A 281 27.65 10.08 0.72
N ASP A 282 26.90 10.78 1.57
CA ASP A 282 25.83 11.67 1.13
C ASP A 282 26.43 12.94 0.51
N TYR A 283 26.15 13.11 -0.77
CA TYR A 283 26.65 14.22 -1.55
C TYR A 283 25.52 15.20 -1.89
N THR A 284 25.73 16.49 -1.60
CA THR A 284 24.75 17.51 -1.93
C THR A 284 25.04 18.11 -3.30
N ILE A 285 24.23 17.75 -4.29
CA ILE A 285 24.25 18.32 -5.63
C ILE A 285 23.52 19.66 -5.60
N ARG A 286 24.24 20.75 -5.92
CA ARG A 286 23.67 22.10 -6.01
C ARG A 286 24.04 22.75 -7.32
N GLY A 287 23.16 23.62 -7.80
CA GLY A 287 23.45 24.44 -8.97
C GLY A 287 22.45 25.55 -9.15
N GLN A 288 22.76 26.46 -10.07
CA GLN A 288 21.88 27.53 -10.50
C GLN A 288 21.62 27.42 -11.99
N ILE A 289 20.34 27.41 -12.39
CA ILE A 289 19.91 27.25 -13.78
C ILE A 289 19.49 28.59 -14.35
N TRP A 290 19.93 28.86 -15.58
CA TRP A 290 19.69 30.11 -16.30
C TRP A 290 19.60 29.85 -17.81
N GLU A 291 19.06 30.80 -18.56
CA GLU A 291 18.91 30.67 -20.02
C GLU A 291 20.27 30.68 -20.71
N LYS A 292 20.56 29.67 -21.54
CA LYS A 292 21.84 29.58 -22.24
C LYS A 292 22.13 30.86 -23.06
N GLY A 293 23.26 31.51 -22.77
CA GLY A 293 23.67 32.78 -23.37
C GLY A 293 23.30 34.02 -22.55
N ASN A 294 22.45 33.91 -21.53
CA ASN A 294 22.05 35.03 -20.67
C ASN A 294 21.95 34.63 -19.19
N PRO A 295 23.05 34.70 -18.42
CA PRO A 295 23.09 34.34 -17.00
C PRO A 295 22.15 35.15 -16.10
N SER A 296 21.70 36.33 -16.53
CA SER A 296 20.77 37.16 -15.77
C SER A 296 19.35 36.63 -15.80
N ARG A 297 18.97 35.84 -16.81
CA ARG A 297 17.64 35.22 -16.92
C ARG A 297 17.64 33.86 -16.25
N LYS A 298 17.20 33.84 -14.99
CA LYS A 298 17.16 32.62 -14.15
C LYS A 298 15.96 31.76 -14.53
N ILE A 299 16.09 30.44 -14.38
CA ILE A 299 15.00 29.48 -14.58
C ILE A 299 14.46 29.05 -13.22
N TYR A 300 13.42 29.72 -12.75
CA TYR A 300 12.86 29.58 -11.40
C TYR A 300 11.52 28.83 -11.38
N ASN A 301 11.15 28.26 -10.22
CA ASN A 301 9.91 27.50 -10.03
C ASN A 301 9.70 26.38 -11.06
N ARG A 302 10.80 25.74 -11.49
CA ARG A 302 10.80 24.63 -12.43
C ARG A 302 11.30 23.36 -11.76
N GLN A 303 10.66 22.24 -12.06
CA GLN A 303 11.17 20.94 -11.67
C GLN A 303 12.29 20.50 -12.62
N VAL A 304 13.35 19.94 -12.04
CA VAL A 304 14.47 19.33 -12.74
C VAL A 304 14.69 17.92 -12.25
N ASN A 305 14.90 17.01 -13.19
CA ASN A 305 15.28 15.63 -12.93
C ASN A 305 16.80 15.53 -12.92
N LEU A 306 17.34 14.85 -11.92
CA LEU A 306 18.77 14.61 -11.76
C LEU A 306 19.09 13.17 -12.16
N TYR A 307 20.15 13.01 -12.95
CA TYR A 307 20.64 11.73 -13.43
C TYR A 307 22.09 11.54 -13.02
N TYR A 308 22.42 10.29 -12.69
CA TYR A 308 23.77 9.85 -12.36
C TYR A 308 24.20 8.73 -13.31
N GLU A 309 25.44 8.81 -13.78
CA GLU A 309 26.02 7.81 -14.67
C GLU A 309 26.03 6.41 -14.03
N GLY A 310 25.45 5.43 -14.72
CA GLY A 310 25.33 4.04 -14.25
C GLY A 310 24.00 3.71 -13.54
N GLU A 311 23.32 4.70 -12.96
CA GLU A 311 22.07 4.51 -12.21
C GLU A 311 20.83 5.06 -12.95
N GLY A 312 21.01 6.08 -13.81
CA GLY A 312 19.89 6.74 -14.49
C GLY A 312 19.29 7.84 -13.63
N LEU A 313 17.95 7.89 -13.50
CA LEU A 313 17.25 8.94 -12.75
C LEU A 313 17.40 8.71 -11.24
N ILE A 314 18.08 9.63 -10.55
CA ILE A 314 18.33 9.53 -9.10
C ILE A 314 17.33 10.35 -8.26
N GLY A 315 16.63 11.30 -8.87
CA GLY A 315 15.64 12.11 -8.18
C GLY A 315 15.27 13.37 -8.93
N SER A 316 14.58 14.28 -8.25
CA SER A 316 14.20 15.58 -8.79
C SER A 316 14.30 16.68 -7.73
N ALA A 317 14.45 17.92 -8.18
CA ALA A 317 14.44 19.12 -7.35
C ALA A 317 13.64 20.24 -8.05
N THR A 318 13.14 21.20 -7.28
CA THR A 318 12.49 22.40 -7.83
C THR A 318 13.44 23.59 -7.66
N THR A 319 13.57 24.42 -8.69
CA THR A 319 14.35 25.64 -8.60
C THR A 319 13.64 26.71 -7.77
N ASP A 320 14.40 27.43 -6.93
CA ASP A 320 13.91 28.60 -6.20
C ASP A 320 13.74 29.84 -7.13
N ALA A 321 13.31 30.96 -6.56
CA ALA A 321 13.15 32.24 -7.28
C ALA A 321 14.42 32.76 -7.97
N ASN A 322 15.60 32.31 -7.53
CA ASN A 322 16.90 32.67 -8.10
C ASN A 322 17.43 31.60 -9.08
N GLY A 323 16.63 30.57 -9.37
CA GLY A 323 17.01 29.45 -10.23
C GLY A 323 17.93 28.43 -9.54
N ASN A 324 18.12 28.48 -8.22
CA ASN A 324 18.96 27.52 -7.51
C ASN A 324 18.19 26.25 -7.19
N PHE A 325 18.88 25.11 -7.19
CA PHE A 325 18.36 23.84 -6.70
C PHE A 325 19.37 23.16 -5.78
N SER A 326 18.88 22.26 -4.92
CA SER A 326 19.70 21.42 -4.04
C SER A 326 19.07 20.03 -3.92
N PHE A 327 19.88 18.99 -4.03
CA PHE A 327 19.45 17.59 -3.91
C PHE A 327 20.54 16.78 -3.19
N ILE A 328 20.16 15.94 -2.23
CA ILE A 328 21.10 15.08 -1.49
C ILE A 328 21.03 13.68 -2.09
N TYR A 329 22.18 13.10 -2.43
CA TYR A 329 22.29 11.79 -3.06
C TYR A 329 23.45 10.98 -2.44
N SER A 330 23.18 9.75 -2.01
CA SER A 330 24.22 8.85 -1.52
C SER A 330 24.97 8.23 -2.70
N ILE A 331 26.28 8.48 -2.78
CA ILE A 331 27.10 8.02 -3.91
C ILE A 331 27.22 6.49 -3.90
N PRO A 332 26.86 5.79 -4.99
CA PRO A 332 26.97 4.33 -5.06
C PRO A 332 28.44 3.89 -5.13
N SER A 333 28.69 2.59 -4.93
CA SER A 333 30.04 2.02 -5.06
C SER A 333 30.58 2.18 -6.49
N GLY A 334 31.87 2.49 -6.62
CA GLY A 334 32.59 2.64 -7.88
C GLY A 334 33.41 3.94 -7.98
N THR A 335 34.72 3.82 -8.17
CA THR A 335 35.64 4.95 -8.28
C THR A 335 35.74 5.54 -9.70
N GLY A 336 36.25 6.76 -9.80
CA GLY A 336 36.60 7.44 -11.04
C GLY A 336 35.68 8.61 -11.37
N ASN A 337 35.87 9.20 -12.57
CA ASN A 337 35.00 10.28 -13.03
C ASN A 337 33.60 9.74 -13.31
N ARG A 338 32.59 10.45 -12.83
CA ARG A 338 31.17 10.16 -13.02
C ARG A 338 30.44 11.40 -13.46
N THR A 339 29.52 11.23 -14.39
CA THR A 339 28.73 12.32 -14.95
C THR A 339 27.44 12.51 -14.15
N ILE A 340 27.19 13.73 -13.71
CA ILE A 340 25.89 14.17 -13.21
C ILE A 340 25.23 15.01 -14.30
N ARG A 341 23.97 14.70 -14.61
CA ARG A 341 23.18 15.43 -15.61
C ARG A 341 21.87 15.91 -14.99
N ILE A 342 21.50 17.15 -15.25
CA ILE A 342 20.15 17.64 -15.01
C ILE A 342 19.36 17.68 -16.31
N GLN A 343 18.05 17.46 -16.21
CA GLN A 343 17.09 17.64 -17.28
C GLN A 343 15.89 18.43 -16.77
N LEU A 344 15.51 19.49 -17.48
CA LEU A 344 14.30 20.24 -17.17
C LEU A 344 13.04 19.43 -17.50
N VAL A 345 12.10 19.35 -16.56
CA VAL A 345 10.78 18.74 -16.81
C VAL A 345 9.89 19.77 -17.51
N ASN A 346 9.26 19.38 -18.62
CA ASN A 346 8.35 20.21 -19.42
C ASN A 346 7.36 19.33 -20.19
N THR A 347 6.24 19.89 -20.65
CA THR A 347 5.24 19.17 -21.44
C THR A 347 5.45 19.28 -22.97
N ALA A 348 6.36 20.15 -23.42
CA ALA A 348 6.71 20.29 -24.83
C ALA A 348 7.45 19.05 -25.41
N GLY A 349 7.87 18.11 -24.56
CA GLY A 349 8.66 16.95 -24.96
C GLY A 349 10.11 17.27 -25.33
N LEU A 350 10.60 18.46 -24.98
CA LEU A 350 11.96 18.90 -25.30
C LEU A 350 12.95 18.46 -24.21
N PHE A 351 14.08 17.90 -24.61
CA PHE A 351 15.13 17.44 -23.68
C PHE A 351 16.16 18.55 -23.45
N LEU A 352 15.87 19.46 -22.51
CA LEU A 352 16.81 20.51 -22.12
C LEU A 352 17.69 20.02 -20.98
N THR A 353 18.96 19.75 -21.28
CA THR A 353 19.91 19.12 -20.34
C THR A 353 21.20 19.92 -20.17
N ASN A 354 21.78 19.82 -18.98
CA ASN A 354 23.15 20.26 -18.70
C ASN A 354 23.86 19.19 -17.84
N GLN A 355 25.17 19.06 -17.95
CA GLN A 355 25.92 18.03 -17.24
C GLN A 355 27.27 18.53 -16.73
N THR A 356 27.78 17.86 -15.70
CA THR A 356 29.11 18.08 -15.11
C THR A 356 29.72 16.75 -14.69
N GLN A 357 31.01 16.75 -14.37
CA GLN A 357 31.73 15.58 -13.88
C GLN A 357 32.13 15.76 -12.42
N ILE A 358 32.08 14.67 -11.66
CA ILE A 358 32.62 14.58 -10.31
C ILE A 358 33.58 13.39 -10.23
N LEU A 359 34.65 13.53 -9.47
CA LEU A 359 35.61 12.46 -9.22
C LEU A 359 35.19 11.69 -7.96
N ILE A 360 34.88 10.40 -8.11
CA ILE A 360 34.59 9.52 -6.97
C ILE A 360 35.88 8.83 -6.52
N THR A 361 36.26 9.04 -5.27
CA THR A 361 37.39 8.35 -4.63
C THR A 361 36.91 7.18 -3.80
N ALA A 362 37.78 6.19 -3.61
CA ALA A 362 37.48 5.09 -2.70
C ALA A 362 37.21 5.68 -1.30
N GLY A 363 36.10 5.29 -0.69
CA GLY A 363 35.80 5.69 0.69
C GLY A 363 36.94 5.32 1.62
N VAL A 364 37.16 6.14 2.66
CA VAL A 364 38.11 5.81 3.72
C VAL A 364 37.76 4.40 4.19
N PRO A 365 38.71 3.43 4.14
CA PRO A 365 38.42 2.08 4.59
C PRO A 365 37.96 2.19 6.04
N ILE A 366 36.67 1.97 6.26
CA ILE A 366 36.13 1.78 7.60
C ILE A 366 36.86 0.56 8.17
N LEU A 367 37.87 0.83 9.00
CA LEU A 367 38.46 -0.19 9.87
C LEU A 367 37.27 -0.88 10.53
N PRO A 368 37.15 -2.22 10.42
CA PRO A 368 36.03 -2.93 11.00
C PRO A 368 35.90 -2.47 12.45
N PRO A 369 34.69 -2.05 12.88
CA PRO A 369 34.51 -1.48 14.21
C PRO A 369 35.15 -2.44 15.20
N GLY A 370 36.14 -1.95 15.95
CA GLY A 370 36.91 -2.76 16.88
C GLY A 370 35.94 -3.62 17.67
N PHE A 371 36.10 -4.94 17.56
CA PHE A 371 35.16 -5.93 18.10
C PHE A 371 34.91 -5.64 19.58
N ASN A 372 33.85 -4.88 19.88
CA ASN A 372 33.44 -4.61 21.24
C ASN A 372 32.57 -5.79 21.67
N ILE A 373 33.24 -6.90 21.97
CA ILE A 373 32.63 -8.16 22.40
C ILE A 373 31.97 -7.88 23.75
N ARG A 374 30.63 -7.83 23.76
CA ARG A 374 29.87 -7.62 24.99
C ARG A 374 30.13 -8.79 25.96
N PRO A 375 30.06 -8.61 27.29
CA PRO A 375 30.39 -9.67 28.26
C PRO A 375 29.66 -11.00 28.02
N PHE A 376 28.43 -10.98 27.48
CA PHE A 376 27.69 -12.21 27.17
C PHE A 376 28.23 -12.95 25.93
N GLN A 377 28.88 -12.26 24.99
CA GLN A 377 29.49 -12.90 23.81
C GLN A 377 30.78 -13.65 24.19
N TRP A 378 31.49 -13.21 25.23
CA TRP A 378 32.57 -13.99 25.85
C TRP A 378 32.07 -15.33 26.41
N PHE A 379 30.84 -15.40 26.92
CA PHE A 379 30.25 -16.66 27.36
C PHE A 379 30.02 -17.64 26.20
N PHE A 380 29.68 -17.15 25.00
CA PHE A 380 29.56 -18.03 23.82
C PHE A 380 30.92 -18.46 23.25
N ILE A 381 31.94 -17.59 23.32
CA ILE A 381 33.28 -17.88 22.79
C ILE A 381 34.11 -18.77 23.73
N ILE A 382 34.04 -18.54 25.04
CA ILE A 382 34.80 -19.32 26.04
C ILE A 382 33.90 -20.34 26.74
N GLY A 383 32.73 -19.91 27.22
CA GLY A 383 31.86 -20.74 28.05
C GLY A 383 31.29 -21.93 27.28
N LEU A 384 30.88 -21.74 26.03
CA LEU A 384 30.30 -22.81 25.20
C LEU A 384 31.32 -23.92 24.86
N PRO A 385 32.58 -23.64 24.47
CA PRO A 385 33.59 -24.70 24.33
C PRO A 385 33.95 -25.39 25.65
N ILE A 386 33.94 -24.68 26.79
CA ILE A 386 34.14 -25.31 28.11
C ILE A 386 32.97 -26.24 28.45
N ILE A 387 31.73 -25.82 28.20
CA ILE A 387 30.53 -26.63 28.42
C ILE A 387 30.52 -27.85 27.48
N ILE A 388 30.86 -27.68 26.19
CA ILE A 388 31.04 -28.80 25.24
C ILE A 388 32.14 -29.74 25.74
N GLY A 389 33.27 -29.20 26.23
CA GLY A 389 34.36 -29.98 26.80
C GLY A 389 33.94 -30.78 28.03
N ILE A 390 33.15 -30.18 28.93
CA ILE A 390 32.61 -30.84 30.12
C ILE A 390 31.57 -31.91 29.74
N ILE A 391 30.68 -31.62 28.79
CA ILE A 391 29.69 -32.58 28.27
C ILE A 391 30.38 -33.75 27.55
N ALA A 392 31.42 -33.48 26.76
CA ALA A 392 32.22 -34.50 26.10
C ALA A 392 33.01 -35.33 27.12
N ALA A 393 33.61 -34.71 28.14
CA ALA A 393 34.32 -35.41 29.21
C ALA A 393 33.36 -36.27 30.05
N LEU A 394 32.17 -35.78 30.38
CA LEU A 394 31.12 -36.54 31.07
C LEU A 394 30.52 -37.64 30.18
N GLY A 395 30.41 -37.40 28.87
CA GLY A 395 29.97 -38.39 27.88
C GLY A 395 31.00 -39.51 27.69
N ILE A 396 32.29 -39.17 27.66
CA ILE A 396 33.40 -40.13 27.61
C ILE A 396 33.49 -40.89 28.94
N TYR A 397 33.40 -40.20 30.07
CA TYR A 397 33.39 -40.81 31.40
C TYR A 397 32.18 -41.74 31.58
N GLY A 398 30.99 -41.29 31.20
CA GLY A 398 29.76 -42.09 31.19
C GLY A 398 29.86 -43.30 30.26
N TYR A 399 30.43 -43.13 29.05
CA TYR A 399 30.67 -44.22 28.11
C TYR A 399 31.67 -45.25 28.66
N PHE A 400 32.75 -44.82 29.31
CA PHE A 400 33.70 -45.74 29.95
C PHE A 400 33.11 -46.44 31.19
N TYR A 401 32.29 -45.75 31.97
CA TYR A 401 31.60 -46.34 33.12
C TYR A 401 30.55 -47.38 32.68
N TYR A 402 29.73 -47.05 31.68
CA TYR A 402 28.74 -47.97 31.09
C TYR A 402 29.39 -49.15 30.38
N LYS A 403 30.52 -48.95 29.69
CA LYS A 403 31.27 -50.05 29.04
C LYS A 403 31.89 -51.01 30.06
N LYS A 404 32.21 -50.52 31.27
CA LYS A 404 32.69 -51.34 32.39
C LYS A 404 31.54 -52.13 33.05
N GLU A 405 30.32 -51.59 33.12
CA GLU A 405 29.14 -52.33 33.60
C GLU A 405 28.60 -53.34 32.56
N ILE A 406 28.54 -53.02 31.26
CA ILE A 406 28.02 -53.94 30.23
C ILE A 406 28.96 -55.14 29.96
N SER A 407 30.25 -55.00 30.26
CA SER A 407 31.22 -56.11 30.19
C SER A 407 31.25 -56.98 31.45
N ALA A 408 30.63 -56.53 32.56
CA ALA A 408 30.50 -57.27 33.82
C ALA A 408 29.07 -57.81 34.08
N SER A 409 28.05 -57.37 33.33
CA SER A 409 26.64 -57.75 33.49
C SER A 409 26.07 -58.62 32.36
N ARG A 410 26.90 -59.09 31.42
CA ARG A 410 26.59 -60.28 30.61
C ARG A 410 27.22 -61.55 31.20
N LEU A 411 27.17 -61.69 32.53
CA LEU A 411 27.11 -63.01 33.17
C LEU A 411 25.71 -63.57 32.92
N VAL A 412 25.61 -64.15 31.74
CA VAL A 412 24.64 -65.14 31.27
C VAL A 412 23.96 -65.89 32.44
N ASN A 413 22.71 -65.53 32.74
CA ASN A 413 21.80 -66.37 33.51
C ASN A 413 21.28 -67.51 32.59
N ILE A 414 22.18 -68.39 32.14
CA ILE A 414 21.77 -69.70 31.61
C ILE A 414 21.71 -70.61 32.84
N PRO A 415 20.58 -71.32 33.07
CA PRO A 415 20.50 -72.34 34.11
C PRO A 415 21.37 -73.56 33.72
N LEU A 416 22.69 -73.43 33.89
CA LEU A 416 23.68 -74.44 33.52
C LEU A 416 23.60 -75.67 34.43
N GLU A 417 23.17 -75.50 35.68
CA GLU A 417 22.98 -76.60 36.64
C GLU A 417 21.99 -77.66 36.12
N GLY A 418 20.86 -77.22 35.54
CA GLY A 418 19.88 -78.14 34.95
C GLY A 418 20.42 -78.90 33.74
N LYS A 419 21.28 -78.26 32.94
CA LYS A 419 21.89 -78.89 31.76
C LYS A 419 22.99 -79.86 32.11
N ILE A 420 23.84 -79.53 33.09
CA ILE A 420 24.85 -80.44 33.62
C ILE A 420 24.18 -81.65 34.28
N ARG A 421 23.05 -81.45 34.98
CA ARG A 421 22.23 -82.55 35.51
C ARG A 421 21.67 -83.44 34.40
N ASN A 422 21.14 -82.86 33.32
CA ASN A 422 20.64 -83.65 32.18
C ASN A 422 21.75 -84.43 31.48
N LEU A 423 22.93 -83.83 31.33
CA LEU A 423 24.12 -84.51 30.81
C LEU A 423 24.48 -85.74 31.66
N LYS A 424 24.44 -85.60 32.99
CA LYS A 424 24.66 -86.70 33.94
C LYS A 424 23.59 -87.80 33.80
N ILE A 425 22.30 -87.44 33.73
CA ILE A 425 21.20 -88.41 33.54
C ILE A 425 21.38 -89.21 32.24
N LEU A 426 21.73 -88.54 31.14
CA LEU A 426 21.97 -89.21 29.85
C LEU A 426 23.12 -90.22 29.96
N LYS A 427 24.22 -89.83 30.61
CA LYS A 427 25.36 -90.72 30.86
C LYS A 427 24.96 -91.91 31.75
N ASP A 428 24.32 -91.67 32.89
CA ASP A 428 23.97 -92.72 33.86
C ASP A 428 22.90 -93.69 33.33
N SER A 429 22.09 -93.26 32.36
CA SER A 429 21.15 -94.12 31.61
C SER A 429 21.79 -94.97 30.51
N GLY A 430 23.11 -94.90 30.32
CA GLY A 430 23.85 -95.62 29.28
C GLY A 430 23.82 -94.99 27.89
N ARG A 431 23.24 -93.79 27.74
CA ARG A 431 23.09 -93.06 26.46
C ARG A 431 24.27 -92.12 26.22
N ILE A 432 25.48 -92.67 26.19
CA ILE A 432 26.74 -91.91 26.21
C ILE A 432 26.92 -91.03 24.95
N GLU A 433 26.57 -91.54 23.77
CA GLU A 433 26.63 -90.78 22.51
C GLU A 433 25.74 -89.53 22.54
N GLU A 434 24.52 -89.70 23.05
CA GLU A 434 23.57 -88.60 23.20
C GLU A 434 24.04 -87.58 24.23
N ALA A 435 24.68 -88.03 25.31
CA ALA A 435 25.28 -87.13 26.30
C ALA A 435 26.35 -86.24 25.65
N LEU A 436 27.22 -86.78 24.78
CA LEU A 436 28.25 -85.99 24.11
C LEU A 436 27.68 -85.06 23.02
N SER A 437 26.66 -85.50 22.28
CA SER A 437 25.94 -84.62 21.36
C SER A 437 25.24 -83.46 22.11
N TYR A 438 24.70 -83.73 23.30
CA TYR A 438 24.09 -82.73 24.18
C TYR A 438 25.14 -81.74 24.70
N LEU A 439 26.31 -82.22 25.11
CA LEU A 439 27.44 -81.37 25.53
C LEU A 439 27.82 -80.35 24.46
N PHE A 440 27.89 -80.76 23.20
CA PHE A 440 28.19 -79.83 22.11
C PHE A 440 27.00 -78.90 21.80
N ASN A 441 25.83 -79.44 21.48
CA ASN A 441 24.73 -78.66 20.93
C ASN A 441 23.99 -77.80 21.98
N ALA A 442 23.79 -78.32 23.19
CA ALA A 442 23.00 -77.63 24.22
C ALA A 442 23.85 -76.86 25.24
N ILE A 443 25.13 -77.22 25.39
CA ILE A 443 26.03 -76.54 26.34
C ILE A 443 27.02 -75.67 25.56
N TYR A 444 27.93 -76.24 24.78
CA TYR A 444 28.97 -75.45 24.09
C TYR A 444 28.41 -74.37 23.14
N VAL A 445 27.53 -74.74 22.22
CA VAL A 445 26.95 -73.78 21.25
C VAL A 445 26.18 -72.67 21.96
N GLU A 446 25.45 -72.98 23.03
CA GLU A 446 24.70 -71.98 23.77
C GLU A 446 25.59 -71.07 24.61
N LEU A 447 26.69 -71.58 25.18
CA LEU A 447 27.70 -70.76 25.86
C LEU A 447 28.37 -69.77 24.91
N VAL A 448 28.75 -70.23 23.70
CA VAL A 448 29.28 -69.35 22.66
C VAL A 448 28.23 -68.32 22.24
N GLY A 449 26.97 -68.74 22.07
CA GLY A 449 25.87 -67.87 21.73
C GLY A 449 25.54 -66.83 22.80
N ALA A 450 25.67 -67.18 24.07
CA ALA A 450 25.36 -66.28 25.17
C ALA A 450 26.49 -65.28 25.45
N LYS A 451 27.75 -65.72 25.32
CA LYS A 451 28.91 -64.83 25.49
C LYS A 451 29.13 -63.90 24.29
N TYR A 452 28.99 -64.42 23.08
CA TYR A 452 29.36 -63.71 21.85
C TYR A 452 28.19 -63.41 20.92
N GLY A 453 26.96 -63.81 21.26
CA GLY A 453 25.76 -63.56 20.45
C GLY A 453 25.61 -64.46 19.22
N ARG A 454 26.48 -65.47 19.05
CA ARG A 454 26.53 -66.31 17.86
C ARG A 454 25.60 -67.52 17.94
N LYS A 455 24.70 -67.67 16.97
CA LYS A 455 23.92 -68.89 16.77
C LYS A 455 24.54 -69.74 15.67
N ARG A 456 24.53 -71.06 15.83
CA ARG A 456 24.93 -72.00 14.77
C ARG A 456 23.85 -72.02 13.68
N LYS A 457 24.26 -71.89 12.40
CA LYS A 457 23.30 -71.97 11.28
C LYS A 457 22.95 -73.44 11.02
N PHE A 458 21.77 -73.70 10.46
CA PHE A 458 21.30 -75.07 10.20
C PHE A 458 22.20 -75.83 9.21
N ASN A 459 22.78 -75.12 8.24
CA ASN A 459 23.67 -75.67 7.21
C ASN A 459 25.16 -75.65 7.59
N GLU A 460 25.50 -75.28 8.83
CA GLU A 460 26.88 -75.12 9.28
C GLU A 460 27.36 -76.37 10.01
N THR A 461 28.51 -76.94 9.65
CA THR A 461 29.05 -78.13 10.33
C THR A 461 29.55 -77.81 11.75
N ILE A 462 29.78 -78.84 12.56
CA ILE A 462 30.35 -78.69 13.91
C ILE A 462 31.72 -77.99 13.86
N ARG A 463 32.54 -78.39 12.88
CA ARG A 463 33.87 -77.84 12.65
C ARG A 463 33.82 -76.39 12.16
N ASP A 464 32.94 -76.07 11.22
CA ASP A 464 32.80 -74.69 10.71
C ASP A 464 32.39 -73.74 11.82
N PHE A 465 31.42 -74.15 12.66
CA PHE A 465 31.00 -73.36 13.80
C PHE A 465 32.16 -73.06 14.76
N ALA A 466 33.03 -74.05 15.01
CA ALA A 466 34.19 -73.89 15.88
C ALA A 466 35.27 -73.00 15.27
N ILE A 467 35.60 -73.17 13.98
CA ILE A 467 36.61 -72.36 13.29
C ILE A 467 36.20 -70.89 13.30
N ILE A 468 34.94 -70.61 12.95
CA ILE A 468 34.42 -69.24 12.96
C ILE A 468 34.41 -68.69 14.38
N SER A 469 34.04 -69.50 15.38
CA SER A 469 34.07 -69.05 16.78
C SER A 469 35.48 -68.72 17.27
N VAL A 470 36.50 -69.47 16.82
CA VAL A 470 37.91 -69.20 17.14
C VAL A 470 38.40 -67.93 16.44
N GLN A 471 38.12 -67.77 15.14
CA GLN A 471 38.57 -66.63 14.35
C GLN A 471 37.90 -65.32 14.79
N ASP A 472 36.56 -65.31 14.87
CA ASP A 472 35.80 -64.10 15.12
C ASP A 472 35.89 -63.63 16.58
N PHE A 473 36.02 -64.57 17.53
CA PHE A 473 36.02 -64.25 18.97
C PHE A 473 37.38 -64.43 19.65
N LYS A 474 38.44 -64.70 18.87
CA LYS A 474 39.81 -64.92 19.36
C LYS A 474 39.86 -65.99 20.46
N LEU A 475 39.07 -67.05 20.33
CA LEU A 475 39.15 -68.20 21.25
C LEU A 475 40.49 -68.92 21.04
N ASP A 476 40.91 -69.68 22.04
CA ASP A 476 42.21 -70.35 21.99
C ASP A 476 42.08 -71.61 21.13
N PRO A 477 42.68 -71.64 19.92
CA PRO A 477 42.55 -72.79 19.01
C PRO A 477 43.07 -74.08 19.65
N ALA A 478 44.09 -74.00 20.52
CA ALA A 478 44.69 -75.15 21.17
C ALA A 478 43.74 -75.84 22.17
N LYS A 479 42.72 -75.13 22.65
CA LYS A 479 41.69 -75.68 23.57
C LYS A 479 40.45 -76.14 22.82
N ILE A 480 40.02 -75.36 21.83
CA ILE A 480 38.75 -75.58 21.12
C ILE A 480 38.87 -76.74 20.11
N TYR A 481 39.91 -76.77 19.28
CA TYR A 481 39.97 -77.74 18.19
C TYR A 481 40.10 -79.20 18.64
N PRO A 482 40.89 -79.56 19.66
CA PRO A 482 40.95 -80.94 20.14
C PRO A 482 39.60 -81.46 20.65
N PHE A 483 38.86 -80.62 21.39
CA PHE A 483 37.50 -80.96 21.86
C PHE A 483 36.54 -81.19 20.68
N ILE A 484 36.52 -80.27 19.71
CA ILE A 484 35.63 -80.33 18.55
C ILE A 484 35.94 -81.53 17.67
N GLN A 485 37.23 -81.82 17.45
CA GLN A 485 37.66 -82.98 16.69
C GLN A 485 37.21 -84.29 17.36
N LYS A 486 37.30 -84.39 18.70
CA LYS A 486 36.83 -85.58 19.43
C LYS A 486 35.30 -85.73 19.35
N ILE A 487 34.54 -84.64 19.46
CA ILE A 487 33.08 -84.64 19.27
C ILE A 487 32.70 -85.08 17.85
N GLU A 488 33.38 -84.55 16.83
CA GLU A 488 33.12 -84.88 15.42
C GLU A 488 33.43 -86.36 15.13
N GLN A 489 34.55 -86.88 15.64
CA GLN A 489 34.87 -88.30 15.56
C GLN A 489 33.77 -89.17 16.16
N ILE A 490 33.24 -88.79 17.32
CA ILE A 490 32.23 -89.58 18.02
C ILE A 490 30.88 -89.54 17.32
N ILE A 491 30.45 -88.38 16.81
CA ILE A 491 29.15 -88.22 16.15
C ILE A 491 29.11 -88.88 14.77
N TYR A 492 30.24 -88.94 14.05
CA TYR A 492 30.29 -89.43 12.67
C TYR A 492 30.95 -90.81 12.48
N ALA A 493 31.61 -91.39 13.49
CA ALA A 493 32.19 -92.73 13.39
C ALA A 493 31.15 -93.81 13.73
N GLN A 494 30.54 -94.44 12.72
CA GLN A 494 29.87 -95.74 12.90
C GLN A 494 30.78 -96.89 12.43
N PRO A 495 30.78 -98.07 13.08
CA PRO A 495 30.04 -98.46 14.29
C PRO A 495 30.98 -98.67 15.49
N PHE A 496 31.08 -97.69 16.40
CA PHE A 496 31.77 -97.87 17.69
C PHE A 496 30.84 -97.53 18.85
N LYS A 497 30.65 -98.47 19.79
CA LYS A 497 30.03 -98.16 21.09
C LYS A 497 31.00 -97.27 21.87
N VAL A 498 30.65 -96.00 22.03
CA VAL A 498 31.45 -95.05 22.84
C VAL A 498 31.56 -95.56 24.26
N THR A 499 32.78 -95.71 24.76
CA THR A 499 33.02 -96.18 26.12
C THR A 499 32.92 -95.05 27.13
N GLU A 500 32.70 -95.38 28.39
CA GLU A 500 32.67 -94.42 29.49
C GLU A 500 34.02 -93.68 29.63
N GLU A 501 35.14 -94.35 29.36
CA GLU A 501 36.47 -93.72 29.36
C GLU A 501 36.58 -92.59 28.32
N GLU A 502 36.00 -92.78 27.13
CA GLU A 502 36.00 -91.76 26.08
C GLU A 502 35.11 -90.56 26.41
N PHE A 503 34.03 -90.79 27.15
CA PHE A 503 33.19 -89.71 27.68
C PHE A 503 34.00 -88.80 28.59
N TYR A 504 34.68 -89.36 29.60
CA TYR A 504 35.48 -88.58 30.56
C TYR A 504 36.63 -87.83 29.88
N LYS A 505 37.34 -88.46 28.93
CA LYS A 505 38.37 -87.78 28.13
C LYS A 505 37.80 -86.59 27.34
N THR A 506 36.61 -86.73 26.79
CA THR A 506 35.96 -85.65 26.03
C THR A 506 35.55 -84.49 26.95
N ILE A 507 35.10 -84.80 28.17
CA ILE A 507 34.82 -83.79 29.19
C ILE A 507 36.07 -83.05 29.62
N GLU A 508 37.19 -83.76 29.80
CA GLU A 508 38.45 -83.15 30.19
C GLU A 508 38.92 -82.12 29.16
N LEU A 509 38.76 -82.44 27.87
CA LEU A 509 39.00 -81.50 26.76
C LEU A 509 38.01 -80.32 26.77
N PHE A 510 36.78 -80.53 27.23
CA PHE A 510 35.78 -79.46 27.34
C PHE A 510 36.01 -78.52 28.53
N SER A 511 36.58 -78.99 29.63
CA SER A 511 36.80 -78.19 30.84
C SER A 511 37.55 -76.86 30.60
N PRO A 512 38.71 -76.83 29.91
CA PRO A 512 39.41 -75.58 29.63
C PRO A 512 38.63 -74.67 28.65
N VAL A 513 37.83 -75.25 27.76
CA VAL A 513 36.92 -74.51 26.87
C VAL A 513 35.81 -73.84 27.68
N TYR A 514 35.19 -74.58 28.59
CA TYR A 514 34.15 -74.09 29.48
C TYR A 514 34.65 -72.97 30.39
N TYR A 515 35.85 -73.10 30.96
CA TYR A 515 36.48 -72.03 31.74
C TYR A 515 36.73 -70.79 30.90
N GLN A 516 37.23 -70.94 29.67
CA GLN A 516 37.43 -69.80 28.77
C GLN A 516 36.12 -69.07 28.43
N LEU A 517 35.00 -69.81 28.33
CA LEU A 517 33.70 -69.24 28.05
C LEU A 517 33.04 -68.66 29.31
N THR A 518 33.10 -69.31 30.47
CA THR A 518 32.31 -68.92 31.64
C THR A 518 33.11 -68.25 32.76
N GLY A 519 34.42 -68.46 32.81
CA GLY A 519 35.28 -68.09 33.95
C GLY A 519 35.20 -69.05 35.14
N TYR A 520 34.40 -70.12 35.06
CA TYR A 520 34.25 -71.12 36.12
C TYR A 520 34.83 -72.47 35.67
N ASN A 521 35.37 -73.24 36.60
CA ASN A 521 35.83 -74.60 36.31
C ASN A 521 34.64 -75.49 36.00
N PHE A 522 34.77 -76.34 34.97
CA PHE A 522 33.74 -77.33 34.66
C PHE A 522 33.85 -78.46 35.67
N ILE A 523 32.93 -78.51 36.62
CA ILE A 523 32.89 -79.55 37.65
C ILE A 523 31.73 -80.50 37.31
N LEU A 524 32.07 -81.72 36.90
CA LEU A 524 31.11 -82.82 36.92
C LEU A 524 31.11 -83.43 38.32
N ASN A 525 30.21 -82.95 39.17
CA ASN A 525 29.90 -83.65 40.42
C ASN A 525 29.09 -84.91 40.10
N PHE A 526 29.81 -86.00 39.81
CA PHE A 526 29.22 -87.34 39.82
C PHE A 526 28.86 -87.76 41.24
#